data_AF-A0A1X7V4Y6-F1
#
_entry.id   AF-A0A1X7V4Y6-F1
#
_cell.length_a   1.000
_cell.length_b   1.000
_cell.length_c   1.000
_cell.angle_alpha   90.00
_cell.angle_beta   90.00
_cell.angle_gamma   90.00
#
_symmetry.space_group_name_H-M   'P 1'
#
loop_
_entity.id
_entity.type
_entity.pdbx_description
1 polymer ?
#
loop_
_entity_poly.entity_id
_entity_poly.type
_entity_poly.pdbx_seq_one_letter_code
_entity_poly.pdbx_strand_id
1 'polypeptide(L)'
;MVSNLNPPYLHMRLEDIFGTDEWFGSKNILFVGDHLQLPPVNGSPVFKKISNKLVKNILGAANAVMIWKETVEYDELTINERQKGDETFFKMLNSVRHGCLTYETIDTLKSRVFKVSIQEKYKQLKSEGTNPPICRFSKVDACQKINKLILEGLETEKIELACVDVVDESGSTAKFDKKQEKN
;
A
#
# COMPACT_ATOMS: atom_id res chain seq x y z
N MET A 1 -2.48 -3.54 -1.20
CA MET A 1 -1.35 -4.48 -1.42
C MET A 1 -1.82 -5.87 -1.10
N VAL A 2 -1.53 -6.84 -1.95
CA VAL A 2 -2.13 -8.18 -1.92
C VAL A 2 -1.17 -9.16 -1.25
N SER A 3 -1.63 -9.90 -0.24
CA SER A 3 -0.82 -10.90 0.45
C SER A 3 -0.86 -12.26 -0.25
N ASN A 4 0.07 -13.15 0.07
CA ASN A 4 0.07 -14.53 -0.43
C ASN A 4 -1.14 -15.37 0.00
N LEU A 5 -1.96 -14.91 0.95
CA LEU A 5 -3.21 -15.58 1.32
C LEU A 5 -4.38 -15.22 0.40
N ASN A 6 -4.32 -14.08 -0.28
CA ASN A 6 -5.42 -13.59 -1.08
C ASN A 6 -5.69 -14.44 -2.33
N PRO A 7 -4.70 -14.86 -3.15
CA PRO A 7 -4.98 -15.67 -4.33
C PRO A 7 -5.60 -17.04 -4.01
N PRO A 8 -5.13 -17.82 -3.01
CA PRO A 8 -5.78 -19.07 -2.62
C PRO A 8 -7.22 -18.86 -2.16
N TYR A 9 -7.47 -17.84 -1.35
CA TYR A 9 -8.83 -17.51 -0.92
C TYR A 9 -9.72 -17.17 -2.12
N LEU A 10 -9.24 -16.33 -3.04
CA LEU A 10 -9.96 -15.96 -4.24
C LEU A 10 -10.29 -17.19 -5.10
N HIS A 11 -9.32 -18.09 -5.29
CA HIS A 11 -9.50 -19.33 -6.04
C HIS A 11 -10.60 -20.20 -5.41
N MET A 12 -10.52 -20.51 -4.12
CA MET A 12 -11.55 -21.31 -3.43
C MET A 12 -12.95 -20.70 -3.57
N ARG A 13 -13.06 -19.37 -3.44
CA ARG A 13 -14.35 -18.69 -3.60
C ARG A 13 -14.88 -18.74 -5.03
N LEU A 14 -14.00 -18.71 -6.04
CA LEU A 14 -14.42 -18.82 -7.43
C LEU A 14 -14.80 -20.26 -7.79
N GLU A 15 -14.10 -21.26 -7.25
CA GLU A 15 -14.52 -22.66 -7.38
C GLU A 15 -15.93 -22.87 -6.79
N ASP A 16 -16.17 -22.38 -5.56
CA ASP A 16 -17.48 -22.47 -4.88
C ASP A 16 -18.61 -21.84 -5.72
N ILE A 17 -18.35 -20.64 -6.28
CA ILE A 17 -19.36 -19.86 -7.01
C ILE A 17 -19.67 -20.46 -8.38
N PHE A 18 -18.64 -20.92 -9.09
CA PHE A 18 -18.77 -21.39 -10.47
C PHE A 18 -18.93 -22.91 -10.58
N GLY A 19 -18.77 -23.66 -9.48
CA GLY A 19 -18.98 -25.11 -9.43
C GLY A 19 -18.00 -25.90 -10.28
N THR A 20 -16.75 -25.44 -10.39
CA THR A 20 -15.67 -26.07 -11.15
C THR A 20 -14.40 -26.09 -10.33
N ASP A 21 -13.57 -27.10 -10.55
CA ASP A 21 -12.23 -27.31 -9.99
C ASP A 21 -11.11 -26.70 -10.86
N GLU A 22 -11.48 -26.05 -11.97
CA GLU A 22 -10.55 -25.32 -12.81
C GLU A 22 -10.03 -24.05 -12.10
N TRP A 23 -8.78 -23.69 -12.38
CA TRP A 23 -8.13 -22.53 -11.76
C TRP A 23 -9.01 -21.27 -11.84
N PHE A 24 -9.17 -20.63 -10.68
CA PHE A 24 -9.99 -19.43 -10.52
C PHE A 24 -11.41 -19.53 -11.11
N GLY A 25 -12.06 -20.71 -11.08
CA GLY A 25 -13.43 -20.86 -11.58
C GLY A 25 -13.54 -20.66 -13.09
N SER A 26 -12.53 -21.12 -13.84
CA SER A 26 -12.38 -20.92 -15.30
C SER A 26 -12.39 -19.45 -15.73
N LYS A 27 -11.87 -18.54 -14.89
CA LYS A 27 -11.75 -17.10 -15.22
C LYS A 27 -10.34 -16.74 -15.59
N ASN A 28 -10.21 -15.90 -16.61
CA ASN A 28 -8.95 -15.26 -16.96
C ASN A 28 -8.63 -14.18 -15.92
N ILE A 29 -7.52 -14.34 -15.20
CA ILE A 29 -7.07 -13.40 -14.17
C ILE A 29 -5.81 -12.67 -14.66
N LEU A 30 -5.84 -11.34 -14.60
CA LEU A 30 -4.68 -10.49 -14.87
C LEU A 30 -4.21 -9.84 -13.56
N PHE A 31 -2.97 -10.12 -13.16
CA PHE A 31 -2.31 -9.44 -12.04
C PHE A 31 -1.46 -8.29 -12.56
N VAL A 32 -1.66 -7.09 -12.01
CA VAL A 32 -0.85 -5.91 -12.33
C VAL A 32 -0.35 -5.28 -11.04
N GLY A 33 0.96 -4.99 -10.98
CA GLY A 33 1.56 -4.34 -9.84
C GLY A 33 3.09 -4.28 -9.94
N ASP A 34 3.70 -3.67 -8.92
CA ASP A 34 5.15 -3.58 -8.78
C ASP A 34 5.54 -4.17 -7.43
N HIS A 35 6.26 -5.29 -7.47
CA HIS A 35 6.66 -6.02 -6.27
C HIS A 35 7.76 -5.33 -5.45
N LEU A 36 8.42 -4.32 -6.01
CA LEU A 36 9.43 -3.52 -5.33
C LEU A 36 8.83 -2.30 -4.62
N GLN A 37 7.50 -2.16 -4.62
CA GLN A 37 6.80 -1.18 -3.81
C GLN A 37 6.53 -1.71 -2.39
N LEU A 38 5.70 -0.99 -1.64
CA LEU A 38 5.35 -1.34 -0.28
C LEU A 38 4.83 -2.80 -0.22
N PRO A 39 5.14 -3.55 0.85
CA PRO A 39 4.65 -4.90 1.04
C PRO A 39 3.25 -4.90 1.67
N PRO A 40 2.49 -6.01 1.58
CA PRO A 40 1.20 -6.14 2.25
C PRO A 40 1.27 -5.82 3.75
N VAL A 41 0.28 -5.09 4.27
CA VAL A 41 0.18 -4.76 5.70
C VAL A 41 -0.07 -6.04 6.48
N ASN A 42 0.77 -6.35 7.47
CA ASN A 42 0.71 -7.57 8.28
C ASN A 42 0.60 -8.86 7.46
N GLY A 43 1.19 -8.88 6.26
CA GLY A 43 1.12 -10.00 5.34
C GLY A 43 2.45 -10.27 4.64
N SER A 44 2.53 -11.42 3.97
CA SER A 44 3.68 -11.77 3.14
C SER A 44 3.38 -11.45 1.66
N PRO A 45 4.39 -11.05 0.86
CA PRO A 45 4.26 -10.90 -0.58
C PRO A 45 3.77 -12.19 -1.26
N VAL A 46 3.04 -12.05 -2.35
CA VAL A 46 2.36 -13.14 -3.09
C VAL A 46 3.27 -14.30 -3.51
N PHE A 47 4.53 -14.02 -3.79
CA PHE A 47 5.54 -15.01 -4.20
C PHE A 47 6.19 -15.77 -3.03
N LYS A 48 5.87 -15.41 -1.77
CA LYS A 48 6.37 -16.17 -0.61
C LYS A 48 5.46 -17.35 -0.29
N LYS A 49 6.07 -18.47 0.08
CA LYS A 49 5.34 -19.64 0.58
C LYS A 49 4.52 -19.28 1.83
N ILE A 50 3.28 -19.77 1.89
CA ILE A 50 2.40 -19.63 3.04
C ILE A 50 2.80 -20.67 4.09
N SER A 51 2.85 -20.30 5.36
CA SER A 51 3.12 -21.28 6.43
C SER A 51 1.93 -22.21 6.64
N ASN A 52 2.17 -23.50 6.89
CA ASN A 52 1.11 -24.48 7.13
C ASN A 52 0.16 -24.09 8.27
N LYS A 53 0.70 -23.40 9.30
CA LYS A 53 -0.10 -22.86 10.41
C LYS A 53 -1.14 -21.85 9.91
N LEU A 54 -0.73 -20.91 9.03
CA LEU A 54 -1.64 -19.92 8.47
C LEU A 54 -2.65 -20.55 7.52
N VAL A 55 -2.21 -21.49 6.68
CA VAL A 55 -3.12 -22.24 5.79
C VAL A 55 -4.22 -22.91 6.61
N LYS A 56 -3.86 -23.67 7.66
CA LYS A 56 -4.83 -24.36 8.50
C LYS A 56 -5.77 -23.39 9.21
N ASN A 57 -5.23 -22.32 9.78
CA ASN A 57 -6.01 -21.38 10.59
C ASN A 57 -6.93 -20.47 9.78
N ILE A 58 -6.53 -20.10 8.55
CA ILE A 58 -7.25 -19.10 7.74
C ILE A 58 -8.05 -19.76 6.62
N LEU A 59 -7.47 -20.74 5.92
CA LEU A 59 -8.11 -21.40 4.78
C LEU A 59 -8.83 -22.69 5.19
N GLY A 60 -8.63 -23.17 6.42
CA GLY A 60 -9.21 -24.45 6.86
C GLY A 60 -8.63 -25.68 6.14
N ALA A 61 -7.57 -25.51 5.35
CA ALA A 61 -6.97 -26.54 4.52
C ALA A 61 -5.73 -27.17 5.18
N ALA A 62 -5.40 -28.42 4.79
CA ALA A 62 -4.19 -29.09 5.26
C ALA A 62 -2.92 -28.52 4.63
N ASN A 63 -3.02 -28.05 3.38
CA ASN A 63 -1.95 -27.41 2.63
C ASN A 63 -2.56 -26.40 1.64
N ALA A 64 -1.75 -25.44 1.18
CA ALA A 64 -2.18 -24.48 0.16
C ALA A 64 -1.21 -24.55 -1.03
N VAL A 65 -1.80 -24.57 -2.21
CA VAL A 65 -1.06 -24.47 -3.46
C VAL A 65 -0.40 -23.10 -3.55
N MET A 66 0.85 -23.04 -4.01
CA MET A 66 1.53 -21.78 -4.25
C MET A 66 1.10 -21.25 -5.63
N ILE A 67 -0.16 -20.79 -5.72
CA ILE A 67 -0.82 -20.35 -6.96
C ILE A 67 0.08 -19.43 -7.79
N TRP A 68 0.76 -18.49 -7.14
CA TRP A 68 1.66 -17.56 -7.80
C TRP A 68 2.79 -18.24 -8.60
N LYS A 69 3.30 -19.38 -8.11
CA LYS A 69 4.36 -20.13 -8.80
C LYS A 69 3.80 -21.10 -9.83
N GLU A 70 2.60 -21.62 -9.60
CA GLU A 70 2.06 -22.73 -10.37
C GLU A 70 1.20 -22.30 -11.56
N THR A 71 0.64 -21.09 -11.52
CA THR A 71 -0.38 -20.65 -12.50
C THR A 71 -0.09 -19.30 -13.16
N VAL A 72 0.79 -18.48 -12.59
CA VAL A 72 1.01 -17.12 -13.07
C VAL A 72 2.16 -17.10 -14.05
N GLU A 73 1.86 -16.68 -15.28
CA GLU A 73 2.84 -16.25 -16.26
C GLU A 73 3.24 -14.79 -15.97
N TYR A 74 4.53 -14.49 -16.09
CA TYR A 74 5.09 -13.18 -15.73
C TYR A 74 5.68 -12.49 -16.95
N ASP A 75 5.23 -11.26 -17.18
CA ASP A 75 5.82 -10.32 -18.13
C ASP A 75 6.14 -8.99 -17.44
N GLU A 76 7.31 -8.44 -17.75
CA GLU A 76 7.76 -7.15 -17.20
C GLU A 76 7.57 -6.01 -18.19
N LEU A 77 6.95 -4.92 -17.73
CA LEU A 77 6.95 -3.65 -18.44
C LEU A 77 8.25 -2.87 -18.17
N THR A 78 9.01 -2.59 -19.23
CA THR A 78 10.33 -1.95 -19.13
C THR A 78 10.32 -0.46 -19.41
N ILE A 79 9.24 0.07 -20.01
CA ILE A 79 9.11 1.48 -20.38
C ILE A 79 8.37 2.25 -19.28
N ASN A 80 9.01 3.29 -18.74
CA ASN A 80 8.42 4.17 -17.74
C ASN A 80 8.08 5.53 -18.33
N GLU A 81 6.77 5.80 -18.47
CA GLU A 81 6.27 7.05 -19.03
C GLU A 81 6.18 8.19 -18.01
N ARG A 82 6.26 7.91 -16.69
CA ARG A 82 6.07 8.92 -15.64
C ARG A 82 7.24 9.92 -15.59
N GLN A 83 8.46 9.46 -15.83
CA GLN A 83 9.68 10.28 -15.86
C GLN A 83 10.18 10.53 -17.29
N LYS A 84 9.29 10.46 -18.28
CA LYS A 84 9.66 10.69 -19.68
C LYS A 84 10.31 12.06 -19.84
N GLY A 85 11.50 12.10 -20.44
CA GLY A 85 12.26 13.33 -20.67
C GLY A 85 13.25 13.70 -19.56
N ASP A 86 13.28 12.98 -18.44
CA ASP A 86 14.27 13.17 -17.37
C ASP A 86 15.00 11.85 -17.06
N GLU A 87 16.02 11.55 -17.87
CA GLU A 87 16.79 10.31 -17.76
C GLU A 87 17.56 10.23 -16.44
N THR A 88 18.05 11.36 -15.94
CA THR A 88 18.77 11.43 -14.65
C THR A 88 17.84 11.03 -13.51
N PHE A 89 16.64 11.63 -13.45
CA PHE A 89 15.67 11.29 -12.41
C PHE A 89 15.17 9.85 -12.54
N PHE A 90 14.94 9.36 -13.76
CA PHE A 90 14.60 7.96 -14.01
C PHE A 90 15.65 6.99 -13.46
N LYS A 91 16.94 7.21 -13.76
CA LYS A 91 18.04 6.38 -13.25
C LYS A 91 18.11 6.40 -11.73
N MET A 92 17.95 7.57 -11.11
CA MET A 92 17.91 7.71 -9.66
C MET A 92 16.74 6.96 -9.03
N LEU A 93 15.53 7.03 -9.60
CA LEU A 93 14.38 6.31 -9.05
C LEU A 93 14.53 4.79 -9.21
N ASN A 94 15.09 4.32 -10.31
CA ASN A 94 15.37 2.89 -10.49
C ASN A 94 16.44 2.38 -9.51
N SER A 95 17.47 3.17 -9.20
CA SER A 95 18.47 2.78 -8.20
C SER A 95 17.85 2.68 -6.80
N VAL A 96 16.97 3.63 -6.44
CA VAL A 96 16.16 3.56 -5.22
C VAL A 96 15.26 2.31 -5.20
N ARG A 97 14.55 2.04 -6.30
CA ARG A 97 13.62 0.90 -6.44
C ARG A 97 14.29 -0.44 -6.17
N HIS A 98 15.51 -0.63 -6.67
CA HIS A 98 16.28 -1.87 -6.48
C HIS A 98 17.11 -1.90 -5.19
N GLY A 99 17.19 -0.79 -4.46
CA GLY A 99 18.05 -0.66 -3.28
C GLY A 99 19.55 -0.51 -3.60
N CYS A 100 19.90 -0.16 -4.85
CA CYS A 100 21.27 -0.05 -5.35
C CYS A 100 21.70 1.41 -5.52
N LEU A 101 21.63 2.20 -4.45
CA LEU A 101 21.91 3.64 -4.48
C LEU A 101 23.39 3.95 -4.76
N THR A 102 23.64 4.90 -5.67
CA THR A 102 24.98 5.48 -5.88
C THR A 102 25.24 6.65 -4.92
N TYR A 103 26.50 7.01 -4.71
CA TYR A 103 26.87 8.17 -3.88
C TYR A 103 26.26 9.46 -4.43
N GLU A 104 26.28 9.64 -5.76
CA GLU A 104 25.70 10.79 -6.44
C GLU A 104 24.18 10.88 -6.23
N THR A 105 23.50 9.73 -6.26
CA THR A 105 22.06 9.66 -5.97
C THR A 105 21.78 10.10 -4.54
N ILE A 106 22.56 9.60 -3.58
CA ILE A 106 22.42 9.93 -2.16
C ILE A 106 22.67 11.42 -1.92
N ASP A 107 23.74 11.97 -2.47
CA ASP A 107 24.10 13.38 -2.31
C ASP A 107 23.07 14.30 -2.95
N THR A 108 22.58 13.92 -4.14
CA THR A 108 21.48 14.64 -4.79
C THR A 108 20.24 14.64 -3.90
N LEU A 109 19.82 13.51 -3.36
CA LEU A 109 18.65 13.44 -2.46
C LEU A 109 18.86 14.26 -1.18
N LYS A 110 20.04 14.19 -0.56
CA LYS A 110 20.39 14.99 0.64
C LYS A 110 20.38 16.49 0.35
N SER A 111 20.81 16.92 -0.84
CA SER A 111 20.80 18.33 -1.24
C SER A 111 19.37 18.92 -1.31
N ARG A 112 18.35 18.06 -1.46
CA ARG A 112 16.93 18.44 -1.51
C ARG A 112 16.25 18.47 -0.14
N VAL A 113 16.98 18.19 0.95
CA VAL A 113 16.44 18.28 2.31
C VAL A 113 16.35 19.75 2.74
N PHE A 114 15.15 20.18 3.10
CA PHE A 114 14.93 21.53 3.62
C PHE A 114 15.25 21.60 5.12
N LYS A 115 15.91 22.68 5.54
CA LYS A 115 16.24 22.97 6.95
C LYS A 115 15.19 23.85 7.65
N VAL A 116 14.03 24.05 7.03
CA VAL A 116 12.92 24.86 7.54
C VAL A 116 11.78 23.96 8.01
N SER A 117 10.83 24.50 8.77
CA SER A 117 9.63 23.75 9.13
C SER A 117 8.78 23.43 7.90
N ILE A 118 7.99 22.36 7.99
CA ILE A 118 7.08 21.96 6.92
C ILE A 118 6.06 23.09 6.63
N GLN A 119 5.60 23.79 7.65
CA GLN A 119 4.63 24.88 7.53
C GLN A 119 5.19 26.06 6.75
N GLU A 120 6.41 26.51 7.08
CA GLU A 120 7.10 27.58 6.37
C GLU A 120 7.37 27.18 4.92
N LYS A 121 7.86 25.95 4.70
CA LYS A 121 8.13 25.48 3.34
C LYS A 121 6.85 25.37 2.51
N TYR A 122 5.76 24.91 3.11
CA TYR A 122 4.46 24.83 2.46
C TYR A 122 3.96 26.21 2.02
N LYS A 123 4.03 27.22 2.91
CA LYS A 123 3.65 28.60 2.59
C LYS A 123 4.52 29.18 1.47
N GLN A 124 5.83 28.97 1.53
CA GLN A 124 6.76 29.38 0.48
C GLN A 124 6.37 28.78 -0.88
N LEU A 125 6.21 27.46 -0.95
CA LEU A 125 5.85 26.76 -2.20
C LEU A 125 4.47 27.17 -2.72
N LYS A 126 3.51 27.44 -1.83
CA LYS A 126 2.19 27.94 -2.20
C LYS A 126 2.27 29.35 -2.81
N SER A 127 3.19 30.20 -2.36
CA SER A 127 3.39 31.53 -2.96
C SER A 127 4.13 31.49 -4.30
N GLU A 128 4.92 30.44 -4.56
CA GLU A 128 5.72 30.28 -5.78
C GLU A 128 4.95 29.63 -6.94
N GLY A 129 3.79 29.01 -6.69
CA GLY A 129 3.07 28.20 -7.69
C GLY A 129 1.55 28.40 -7.72
N THR A 130 0.92 27.95 -8.81
CA THR A 130 -0.55 28.01 -8.98
C THR A 130 -1.30 26.95 -8.17
N ASN A 131 -0.63 25.84 -7.79
CA ASN A 131 -1.23 24.75 -7.03
C ASN A 131 -0.49 24.50 -5.72
N PRO A 132 -1.20 24.27 -4.60
CA PRO A 132 -0.56 23.94 -3.33
C PRO A 132 0.18 22.59 -3.41
N PRO A 133 1.34 22.46 -2.76
CA PRO A 133 2.13 21.22 -2.78
C PRO A 133 1.42 20.10 -2.01
N ILE A 134 1.65 18.85 -2.43
CA ILE A 134 1.18 17.66 -1.71
C ILE A 134 2.28 17.15 -0.79
N CYS A 135 2.02 17.13 0.52
CA CYS A 135 2.92 16.56 1.52
C CYS A 135 2.59 15.08 1.76
N ARG A 136 3.59 14.21 1.73
CA ARG A 136 3.44 12.77 2.05
C ARG A 136 4.21 12.42 3.31
N PHE A 137 3.60 11.62 4.18
CA PHE A 137 4.21 11.17 5.44
C PHE A 137 4.05 9.66 5.60
N SER A 138 4.91 9.06 6.41
CA SER A 138 4.89 7.62 6.69
C SER A 138 3.81 7.19 7.67
N LYS A 139 3.31 8.12 8.50
CA LYS A 139 2.33 7.85 9.55
C LYS A 139 1.11 8.76 9.45
N VAL A 140 -0.04 8.19 9.80
CA VAL A 140 -1.34 8.89 9.78
C VAL A 140 -1.36 10.05 10.78
N ASP A 141 -0.75 9.90 11.96
CA ASP A 141 -0.71 10.96 12.98
C ASP A 141 0.03 12.20 12.48
N ALA A 142 1.14 12.02 11.75
CA ALA A 142 1.87 13.09 11.11
C ALA A 142 1.04 13.77 10.00
N CYS A 143 0.35 12.99 9.15
CA CYS A 143 -0.58 13.52 8.16
C CYS A 143 -1.67 14.36 8.83
N GLN A 144 -2.31 13.86 9.88
CA GLN A 144 -3.38 14.56 10.60
C GLN A 144 -2.90 15.87 11.21
N LYS A 145 -1.74 15.87 11.87
CA LYS A 145 -1.13 17.08 12.46
C LYS A 145 -0.90 18.14 11.39
N ILE A 146 -0.26 17.78 10.28
CA ILE A 146 0.04 18.73 9.20
C ILE A 146 -1.22 19.21 8.50
N ASN A 147 -2.18 18.32 8.21
CA ASN A 147 -3.45 18.71 7.58
C ASN A 147 -4.23 19.70 8.46
N LYS A 148 -4.28 19.46 9.78
CA LYS A 148 -4.90 20.37 10.74
C LYS A 148 -4.21 21.74 10.74
N LEU A 149 -2.89 21.77 10.80
CA LEU A 149 -2.11 23.02 10.77
C LEU A 149 -2.31 23.81 9.48
N ILE A 150 -2.41 23.14 8.33
CA ILE A 150 -2.68 23.77 7.04
C ILE A 150 -4.12 24.31 7.01
N LEU A 151 -5.11 23.51 7.43
CA LEU A 151 -6.52 23.89 7.47
C LEU A 151 -6.78 25.07 8.41
N GLU A 152 -6.12 25.11 9.57
CA GLU A 152 -6.23 26.19 10.53
C GLU A 152 -5.72 27.52 9.98
N GLY A 153 -4.71 27.49 9.11
CA GLY A 153 -4.13 28.65 8.44
C GLY A 153 -4.91 29.15 7.21
N LEU A 154 -6.05 28.56 6.87
CA LEU A 154 -6.93 29.06 5.82
C LEU A 154 -7.91 30.10 6.40
N GLU A 155 -8.05 31.23 5.71
CA GLU A 155 -8.96 32.33 6.06
C GLU A 155 -10.40 32.10 5.56
N THR A 156 -10.78 30.83 5.36
CA THR A 156 -12.11 30.44 4.86
C THR A 156 -12.99 29.93 5.99
N GLU A 157 -14.31 30.01 5.79
CA GLU A 157 -15.27 29.36 6.67
C GLU A 157 -14.97 27.86 6.81
N LYS A 158 -15.04 27.36 8.05
CA LYS A 158 -14.79 25.95 8.37
C LYS A 158 -16.13 25.29 8.67
N ILE A 159 -16.47 24.29 7.88
CA ILE A 159 -17.68 23.49 8.09
C ILE A 159 -17.27 22.17 8.74
N GLU A 160 -17.87 21.86 9.87
CA GLU A 160 -17.70 20.58 10.54
C GLU A 160 -18.76 19.59 10.02
N LEU A 161 -18.29 18.43 9.56
CA LEU A 161 -19.14 17.34 9.12
C LEU A 161 -19.03 16.20 10.14
N ALA A 162 -20.03 16.08 11.01
CA ALA A 162 -20.06 15.05 12.03
C ALA A 162 -20.49 13.70 11.42
N CYS A 163 -19.71 12.65 11.68
CA CYS A 163 -20.09 11.28 11.36
C CYS A 163 -21.10 10.75 12.39
N VAL A 164 -22.09 9.97 11.93
CA VAL A 164 -23.01 9.24 12.80
C VAL A 164 -22.72 7.74 12.63
N ASP A 165 -22.18 7.14 13.69
CA ASP A 165 -21.92 5.70 13.74
C ASP A 165 -23.14 5.00 14.36
N VAL A 166 -23.79 4.11 13.59
CA VAL A 166 -24.89 3.28 14.08
C VAL A 166 -24.35 1.87 14.32
N VAL A 167 -24.46 1.38 15.55
CA VAL A 167 -24.13 -0.01 15.87
C VAL A 167 -25.34 -0.87 15.54
N ASP A 168 -25.20 -1.76 14.57
CA ASP A 168 -26.20 -2.78 14.30
C ASP A 168 -26.10 -3.90 15.35
N GLU A 169 -27.03 -3.93 16.30
CA GLU A 169 -27.10 -4.96 17.35
C GLU A 169 -27.58 -6.34 16.84
N SER A 170 -27.98 -6.46 15.57
CA SER A 170 -28.44 -7.73 14.99
C SER A 170 -27.31 -8.71 14.64
N GLY A 171 -26.06 -8.25 14.61
CA GLY A 171 -24.87 -9.08 14.43
C GLY A 171 -24.29 -9.53 15.77
N SER A 172 -24.28 -10.84 16.03
CA SER A 172 -23.62 -11.42 17.20
C SER A 172 -22.11 -11.14 17.16
N THR A 173 -21.68 -10.00 17.67
CA THR A 173 -20.26 -9.65 17.81
C THR A 173 -19.70 -10.39 19.01
N ALA A 174 -19.04 -11.52 18.76
CA ALA A 174 -18.16 -12.11 19.76
C ALA A 174 -17.09 -11.05 20.11
N LYS A 175 -17.14 -10.55 21.34
CA LYS A 175 -16.15 -9.60 21.87
C LYS A 175 -14.77 -10.24 21.76
N PHE A 176 -13.94 -9.74 20.85
CA PHE A 176 -12.52 -10.07 20.83
C PHE A 176 -11.83 -9.30 21.95
N ASP A 177 -11.78 -9.91 23.13
CA ASP A 177 -10.94 -9.41 24.22
C ASP A 177 -9.47 -9.54 23.80
N LYS A 178 -8.86 -8.41 23.44
CA LYS A 178 -7.41 -8.31 23.34
C LYS A 178 -6.82 -8.53 24.72
N LYS A 179 -6.37 -9.75 25.02
CA LYS A 179 -5.46 -10.01 26.13
C LYS A 179 -4.25 -9.10 25.96
N GLN A 180 -4.10 -8.13 26.87
CA GLN A 180 -2.83 -7.45 27.08
C GLN A 180 -1.87 -8.48 27.69
N GLU A 181 -0.96 -9.01 26.88
CA GLU A 181 0.23 -9.67 27.43
C GLU A 181 1.11 -8.58 28.04
N LYS A 182 1.15 -8.53 29.38
CA LYS A 182 2.20 -7.86 30.12
C LYS A 182 3.42 -8.77 30.08
N ASN A 183 4.53 -8.29 29.53
CA ASN A 183 5.88 -8.63 29.93
C ASN A 183 6.68 -7.34 30.06
#